data_AF-A0A3C0B9U4-F1
#
_entry.id   AF-A0A3C0B9U4-F1
#
_cell.length_a   1.000
_cell.length_b   1.000
_cell.length_c   1.000
_cell.angle_alpha   90.00
_cell.angle_beta   90.00
_cell.angle_gamma   90.00
#
_symmetry.space_group_name_H-M   'P 1'
#
loop_
_entity.id
_entity.type
_entity.pdbx_description
1 polymer ?
#
loop_
_entity_poly.entity_id
_entity_poly.type
_entity_poly.pdbx_seq_one_letter_code
_entity_poly.pdbx_strand_id
1 'polypeptide(L)'
;MAIVLSALSVVFTSCKKDKDEDAGPAQTEGTYNVVIDGQTIASGTTIEVGWVGNAATVSKGDDFSVIISSIPVEVGEVFHFDETMSSGTISIMGKNLLLSDGSDEMYFSQTGTVTRESKTKITFEGTCSAMLTTDKHTFSGTVESDVFKMIYTP
;
A
#
# COMPACT_ATOMS: atom_id res chain seq x y z
N MET A 1 16.82 4.57 -62.50
CA MET A 1 16.13 4.38 -61.22
C MET A 1 17.15 3.74 -60.28
N ALA A 2 17.87 4.56 -59.50
CA ALA A 2 17.61 4.79 -58.06
C ALA A 2 18.21 3.61 -57.24
N ILE A 3 19.10 3.74 -56.25
CA ILE A 3 19.53 4.85 -55.39
C ILE A 3 20.92 4.47 -54.80
N VAL A 4 21.79 5.47 -54.67
CA VAL A 4 22.99 5.48 -53.83
C VAL A 4 22.57 5.33 -52.37
N LEU A 5 23.08 4.34 -51.63
CA LEU A 5 23.00 4.36 -50.16
C LEU A 5 24.40 4.19 -49.56
N SER A 6 25.03 5.34 -49.33
CA SER A 6 26.20 5.49 -48.48
C SER A 6 25.90 4.95 -47.09
N ALA A 7 26.69 3.98 -46.63
CA ALA A 7 26.68 3.53 -45.24
C ALA A 7 27.24 4.66 -44.37
N LEU A 8 26.32 5.43 -43.77
CA LEU A 8 26.64 6.43 -42.76
C LEU A 8 27.01 5.67 -41.47
N SER A 9 28.30 5.66 -41.13
CA SER A 9 28.80 5.16 -39.86
C SER A 9 28.29 6.09 -38.75
N VAL A 10 27.20 5.71 -38.09
CA VAL A 10 26.70 6.43 -36.92
C VAL A 10 27.66 6.11 -35.78
N VAL A 11 28.52 7.09 -35.48
CA VAL A 11 29.31 7.10 -34.25
C VAL A 11 28.30 7.15 -33.11
N PHE A 12 28.21 6.08 -32.32
CA PHE A 12 27.47 6.11 -31.05
C PHE A 12 28.28 6.98 -30.09
N THR A 13 28.08 8.30 -30.19
CA THR A 13 28.44 9.22 -29.12
C THR A 13 27.65 8.76 -27.91
N SER A 14 28.34 8.18 -26.93
CA SER A 14 27.80 7.79 -25.64
C SER A 14 27.20 9.03 -24.98
N CYS A 15 25.93 9.30 -25.23
CA CYS A 15 25.13 10.21 -24.44
C CYS A 15 25.10 9.62 -23.03
N LYS A 16 25.91 10.20 -22.13
CA LYS A 16 25.67 10.10 -20.69
C LYS A 16 24.24 10.56 -20.49
N LYS A 17 23.36 9.59 -20.26
CA LYS A 17 22.01 9.85 -19.82
C LYS A 17 22.17 10.32 -18.39
N ASP A 18 22.21 11.64 -18.22
CA ASP A 18 21.96 12.26 -16.93
C ASP A 18 20.68 11.61 -16.41
N LYS A 19 20.84 10.93 -15.28
CA LYS A 19 19.70 10.39 -14.55
C LYS A 19 18.98 11.60 -13.99
N ASP A 20 18.05 12.14 -14.77
CA ASP A 20 16.83 12.65 -14.19
C ASP A 20 16.23 11.46 -13.44
N GLU A 21 16.46 11.44 -12.13
CA GLU A 21 15.62 10.70 -11.22
C GLU A 21 14.23 11.27 -11.40
N ASP A 22 13.46 10.62 -12.27
CA ASP A 22 12.02 10.55 -12.17
C ASP A 22 11.76 10.09 -10.73
N ALA A 23 11.59 11.04 -9.83
CA ALA A 23 11.19 10.80 -8.47
C ALA A 23 9.73 10.33 -8.54
N GLY A 24 9.55 9.09 -8.98
CA GLY A 24 8.34 8.33 -8.72
C GLY A 24 8.03 8.40 -7.22
N PRO A 25 6.78 8.11 -6.82
CA PRO A 25 6.40 8.14 -5.41
C PRO A 25 7.44 7.37 -4.60
N ALA A 26 7.98 8.01 -3.56
CA ALA A 26 9.05 7.44 -2.75
C ALA A 26 8.61 6.07 -2.19
N GLN A 27 9.07 5.01 -2.84
CA GLN A 27 8.88 3.63 -2.41
C GLN A 27 9.97 3.33 -1.38
N THR A 28 9.58 2.98 -0.17
CA THR A 28 10.54 2.64 0.89
C THR A 28 10.26 1.26 1.45
N GLU A 29 11.31 0.64 1.96
CA GLU A 29 11.20 -0.63 2.66
C GLU A 29 10.29 -0.50 3.90
N GLY A 30 9.53 -1.56 4.17
CA GLY A 30 8.78 -1.70 5.40
C GLY A 30 8.46 -3.14 5.72
N THR A 31 8.04 -3.34 6.97
CA THR A 31 7.52 -4.60 7.48
C THR A 31 6.03 -4.50 7.68
N TYR A 32 5.31 -5.60 7.47
CA TYR A 32 3.88 -5.63 7.65
C TYR A 32 3.39 -6.97 8.16
N ASN A 33 2.23 -6.94 8.79
CA ASN A 33 1.48 -8.12 9.22
C ASN A 33 -0.01 -7.78 9.19
N VAL A 34 -0.82 -8.64 8.58
CA VAL A 34 -2.26 -8.46 8.43
C VAL A 34 -2.97 -9.76 8.77
N VAL A 35 -4.00 -9.63 9.58
CA VAL A 35 -4.74 -10.71 10.22
C VAL A 35 -6.22 -10.50 9.91
N ILE A 36 -6.91 -11.57 9.53
CA ILE A 36 -8.37 -11.61 9.42
C ILE A 36 -8.87 -12.81 10.23
N ASP A 37 -9.86 -12.60 11.10
CA ASP A 37 -10.41 -13.60 12.02
C ASP A 37 -9.35 -14.36 12.85
N GLY A 38 -8.32 -13.63 13.26
CA GLY A 38 -7.20 -14.19 14.03
C GLY A 38 -6.19 -15.00 13.20
N GLN A 39 -6.42 -15.20 11.91
CA GLN A 39 -5.48 -15.84 10.99
C GLN A 39 -4.59 -14.80 10.30
N THR A 40 -3.28 -14.97 10.34
CA THR A 40 -2.36 -14.15 9.52
C THR A 40 -2.57 -14.48 8.06
N ILE A 41 -3.04 -13.49 7.30
CA ILE A 41 -3.31 -13.62 5.86
C ILE A 41 -2.08 -13.19 5.05
N ALA A 42 -1.37 -12.16 5.51
CA ALA A 42 -0.13 -11.73 4.89
C ALA A 42 0.83 -11.11 5.90
N SER A 43 2.12 -11.42 5.78
CA SER A 43 3.18 -10.78 6.57
C SER A 43 4.52 -10.84 5.85
N GLY A 44 5.42 -9.93 6.19
CA GLY A 44 6.79 -9.94 5.70
C GLY A 44 7.40 -8.55 5.55
N THR A 45 8.47 -8.48 4.77
CA THR A 45 9.14 -7.25 4.33
C THR A 45 8.79 -6.97 2.87
N THR A 46 8.63 -5.70 2.51
CA THR A 46 8.41 -5.25 1.13
C THR A 46 9.08 -3.90 0.90
N ILE A 47 9.42 -3.60 -0.35
CA ILE A 47 9.86 -2.26 -0.79
C ILE A 47 8.69 -1.42 -1.32
N GLU A 48 7.49 -2.00 -1.40
CA GLU A 48 6.30 -1.39 -1.97
C GLU A 48 5.42 -0.77 -0.86
N VAL A 49 6.05 0.05 0.00
CA VAL A 49 5.31 0.91 0.94
C VAL A 49 5.28 2.31 0.39
N GLY A 50 4.07 2.83 0.19
CA GLY A 50 3.81 4.16 -0.35
C GLY A 50 3.04 5.04 0.63
N TRP A 51 3.17 6.36 0.44
CA TRP A 51 2.45 7.36 1.22
C TRP A 51 1.98 8.50 0.32
N VAL A 52 0.70 8.86 0.41
CA VAL A 52 0.12 10.01 -0.31
C VAL A 52 -0.94 10.66 0.58
N GLY A 53 -0.78 11.96 0.88
CA GLY A 53 -1.71 12.70 1.74
C GLY A 53 -1.72 12.13 3.17
N ASN A 54 -2.86 11.61 3.60
CA ASN A 54 -3.05 10.89 4.87
C ASN A 54 -3.32 9.40 4.65
N ALA A 55 -2.92 8.86 3.49
CA ALA A 55 -3.10 7.46 3.14
C ALA A 55 -1.75 6.76 2.91
N ALA A 56 -1.71 5.49 3.27
CA ALA A 56 -0.60 4.59 3.02
C ALA A 56 -1.03 3.42 2.16
N THR A 57 -0.08 2.90 1.40
CA THR A 57 -0.20 1.61 0.74
C THR A 57 0.93 0.69 1.18
N VAL A 58 0.63 -0.60 1.28
CA VAL A 58 1.64 -1.65 1.45
C VAL A 58 1.28 -2.80 0.53
N SER A 59 2.22 -3.25 -0.30
CA SER A 59 1.96 -4.32 -1.28
C SER A 59 3.08 -5.34 -1.31
N LYS A 60 2.79 -6.53 -1.86
CA LYS A 60 3.78 -7.56 -2.17
C LYS A 60 3.48 -8.10 -3.57
N GLY A 61 3.93 -7.36 -4.58
CA GLY A 61 3.59 -7.64 -5.97
C GLY A 61 2.07 -7.78 -6.15
N ASP A 62 1.66 -8.75 -6.95
CA ASP A 62 0.25 -9.01 -7.25
C ASP A 62 -0.44 -9.94 -6.22
N ASP A 63 0.26 -10.35 -5.16
CA ASP A 63 -0.28 -11.34 -4.22
C ASP A 63 -1.08 -10.70 -3.08
N PHE A 64 -0.73 -9.46 -2.71
CA PHE A 64 -1.30 -8.79 -1.56
C PHE A 64 -1.14 -7.27 -1.64
N SER A 65 -2.17 -6.53 -1.24
CA SER A 65 -2.12 -5.09 -1.05
C SER A 65 -3.05 -4.65 0.08
N VAL A 66 -2.64 -3.63 0.83
CA VAL A 66 -3.52 -2.88 1.74
C VAL A 66 -3.41 -1.41 1.43
N ILE A 67 -4.56 -0.77 1.38
CA ILE A 67 -4.70 0.69 1.32
C ILE A 67 -5.34 1.13 2.62
N ILE A 68 -4.69 2.05 3.32
CA ILE A 68 -5.11 2.56 4.63
C ILE A 68 -5.26 4.06 4.47
N SER A 69 -6.45 4.61 4.69
CA SER A 69 -6.68 6.06 4.64
C SER A 69 -6.90 6.63 6.04
N SER A 70 -6.77 7.95 6.14
CA SER A 70 -6.99 8.70 7.38
C SER A 70 -6.08 8.27 8.52
N ILE A 71 -4.82 8.02 8.17
CA ILE A 71 -3.76 7.77 9.13
C ILE A 71 -3.51 9.07 9.91
N PRO A 72 -3.54 9.04 11.26
CA PRO A 72 -3.24 10.21 12.09
C PRO A 72 -1.88 10.82 11.78
N VAL A 73 -1.73 12.13 12.02
CA VAL A 73 -0.47 12.84 11.80
C VAL A 73 0.43 12.71 13.03
N GLU A 74 -0.14 12.80 14.23
CA GLU A 74 0.61 12.80 15.47
C GLU A 74 0.77 11.38 16.04
N VAL A 75 1.94 11.12 16.64
CA VAL A 75 2.20 9.84 17.33
C VAL A 75 1.34 9.76 18.58
N GLY A 76 0.65 8.63 18.75
CA GLY A 76 -0.28 8.37 19.85
C GLY A 76 -1.73 8.73 19.52
N GLU A 77 -1.99 9.39 18.39
CA GLU A 77 -3.36 9.63 17.93
C GLU A 77 -3.99 8.36 17.36
N VAL A 78 -5.32 8.29 17.54
CA VAL A 78 -6.19 7.24 17.03
C VAL A 78 -7.26 7.89 16.18
N PHE A 79 -7.35 7.46 14.93
CA PHE A 79 -8.43 7.81 14.04
C PHE A 79 -9.49 6.69 14.06
N HIS A 80 -10.75 7.06 14.24
CA HIS A 80 -11.89 6.15 14.24
C HIS A 80 -12.76 6.39 13.00
N PHE A 81 -13.13 5.32 12.32
CA PHE A 81 -14.10 5.39 11.22
C PHE A 81 -15.21 4.37 11.40
N ASP A 82 -16.36 4.71 10.85
CA ASP A 82 -17.61 3.96 10.95
C ASP A 82 -18.14 3.59 9.55
N GLU A 83 -19.31 2.95 9.54
CA GLU A 83 -19.93 2.41 8.33
C GLU A 83 -20.30 3.49 7.29
N THR A 84 -20.22 4.77 7.66
CA THR A 84 -20.49 5.86 6.71
C THR A 84 -19.40 6.02 5.66
N MET A 85 -18.20 5.44 5.88
CA MET A 85 -17.01 5.55 5.02
C MET A 85 -16.62 7.00 4.67
N SER A 86 -17.19 7.98 5.36
CA SER A 86 -17.09 9.40 5.03
C SER A 86 -15.78 10.02 5.52
N SER A 87 -15.09 9.33 6.42
CA SER A 87 -13.94 9.84 7.14
C SER A 87 -12.69 8.97 7.01
N GLY A 88 -12.80 7.68 6.64
CA GLY A 88 -11.66 6.79 6.39
C GLY A 88 -12.08 5.37 6.04
N THR A 89 -11.16 4.63 5.43
CA THR A 89 -11.33 3.27 4.91
C THR A 89 -10.02 2.50 4.93
N ILE A 90 -10.14 1.18 5.07
CA ILE A 90 -9.08 0.20 4.85
C ILE A 90 -9.59 -0.80 3.82
N SER A 91 -8.82 -1.03 2.78
CA SER A 91 -9.08 -2.07 1.78
C SER A 91 -7.95 -3.09 1.82
N ILE A 92 -8.29 -4.36 1.95
CA ILE A 92 -7.36 -5.49 1.96
C ILE A 92 -7.65 -6.32 0.72
N MET A 93 -6.65 -6.48 -0.13
CA MET A 93 -6.74 -7.16 -1.41
C MET A 93 -5.66 -8.23 -1.52
N GLY A 94 -5.96 -9.32 -2.21
CA GLY A 94 -4.96 -10.35 -2.49
C GLY A 94 -5.58 -11.68 -2.84
N LYS A 95 -4.71 -12.66 -3.11
CA LYS A 95 -5.14 -14.03 -3.42
C LYS A 95 -5.40 -14.81 -2.14
N ASN A 96 -6.48 -15.59 -2.12
CA ASN A 96 -6.77 -16.51 -1.01
C ASN A 96 -6.71 -15.84 0.37
N LEU A 97 -7.35 -14.69 0.50
CA LEU A 97 -7.40 -13.99 1.77
C LEU A 97 -8.16 -14.84 2.79
N LEU A 98 -9.40 -15.22 2.49
CA LEU A 98 -10.18 -16.17 3.30
C LEU A 98 -10.65 -17.37 2.49
N LEU A 99 -10.69 -17.27 1.16
CA LEU A 99 -10.96 -18.41 0.30
C LEU A 99 -9.69 -19.25 0.13
N SER A 100 -9.87 -20.54 -0.16
CA SER A 100 -8.77 -21.49 -0.38
C SER A 100 -8.72 -21.98 -1.83
N ASP A 101 -9.35 -21.27 -2.77
CA ASP A 101 -9.63 -21.71 -4.14
C ASP A 101 -8.71 -21.08 -5.21
N GLY A 102 -7.81 -20.20 -4.82
CA GLY A 102 -6.90 -19.46 -5.68
C GLY A 102 -7.38 -18.07 -6.10
N SER A 103 -8.59 -17.66 -5.72
CA SER A 103 -9.20 -16.43 -6.23
C SER A 103 -8.63 -15.16 -5.64
N ASP A 104 -8.72 -14.07 -6.40
CA ASP A 104 -8.47 -12.71 -5.91
C ASP A 104 -9.67 -12.25 -5.08
N GLU A 105 -9.39 -11.74 -3.89
CA GLU A 105 -10.37 -11.27 -2.93
C GLU A 105 -10.10 -9.83 -2.54
N MET A 106 -11.17 -9.15 -2.12
CA MET A 106 -11.14 -7.77 -1.67
C MET A 106 -12.11 -7.57 -0.52
N TYR A 107 -11.57 -7.14 0.62
CA TYR A 107 -12.31 -6.81 1.83
C TYR A 107 -12.25 -5.32 2.09
N PHE A 108 -13.40 -4.74 2.39
CA PHE A 108 -13.54 -3.33 2.74
C PHE A 108 -13.89 -3.20 4.21
N SER A 109 -13.20 -2.32 4.91
CA SER A 109 -13.52 -2.00 6.29
C SER A 109 -14.89 -1.33 6.39
N GLN A 110 -15.72 -1.82 7.30
CA GLN A 110 -16.98 -1.20 7.70
C GLN A 110 -16.77 -0.32 8.93
N THR A 111 -15.97 -0.76 9.88
CA THR A 111 -15.58 0.02 11.07
C THR A 111 -14.12 -0.22 11.37
N GLY A 112 -13.51 0.67 12.12
CA GLY A 112 -12.17 0.40 12.61
C GLY A 112 -11.46 1.61 13.20
N THR A 113 -10.22 1.36 13.51
CA THR A 113 -9.27 2.33 14.04
C THR A 113 -7.98 2.29 13.23
N VAL A 114 -7.33 3.44 13.13
CA VAL A 114 -5.94 3.56 12.70
C VAL A 114 -5.19 4.33 13.77
N THR A 115 -4.15 3.72 14.32
CA THR A 115 -3.33 4.34 15.36
C THR A 115 -1.93 4.58 14.83
N ARG A 116 -1.39 5.76 15.11
CA ARG A 116 0.02 6.07 14.83
C ARG A 116 0.87 5.74 16.04
N GLU A 117 1.35 4.51 16.10
CA GLU A 117 2.16 3.99 17.21
C GLU A 117 3.51 4.71 17.37
N SER A 118 4.14 5.07 16.24
CA SER A 118 5.43 5.75 16.23
C SER A 118 5.61 6.58 14.97
N LYS A 119 6.77 7.22 14.82
CA LYS A 119 7.13 7.94 13.58
C LYS A 119 7.24 7.04 12.35
N THR A 120 7.38 5.74 12.56
CA THR A 120 7.57 4.73 11.51
C THR A 120 6.51 3.66 11.54
N LYS A 121 5.57 3.66 12.48
CA LYS A 121 4.65 2.53 12.67
C LYS A 121 3.21 2.98 12.81
N ILE A 122 2.35 2.28 12.09
CA ILE A 122 0.90 2.36 12.21
C ILE A 122 0.34 0.99 12.55
N THR A 123 -0.73 0.97 13.32
CA THR A 123 -1.58 -0.19 13.56
C THR A 123 -2.98 0.14 13.08
N PHE A 124 -3.72 -0.90 12.72
CA PHE A 124 -5.12 -0.78 12.37
C PHE A 124 -5.88 -2.02 12.79
N GLU A 125 -7.17 -1.86 13.07
CA GLU A 125 -8.08 -2.95 13.41
C GLU A 125 -9.52 -2.55 13.15
N GLY A 126 -10.41 -3.53 13.04
CA GLY A 126 -11.82 -3.24 12.84
C GLY A 126 -12.63 -4.42 12.32
N THR A 127 -13.70 -4.10 11.61
CA THR A 127 -14.52 -5.09 10.91
C THR A 127 -14.55 -4.83 9.42
N CYS A 128 -14.49 -5.88 8.61
CA CYS A 128 -14.53 -5.79 7.15
C CYS A 128 -15.50 -6.83 6.56
N SER A 129 -15.85 -6.65 5.29
CA SER A 129 -16.59 -7.65 4.51
C SER A 129 -16.13 -7.66 3.07
N ALA A 130 -16.37 -8.78 2.38
CA ALA A 130 -16.24 -8.84 0.94
C ALA A 130 -17.31 -7.97 0.28
N MET A 131 -17.05 -7.52 -0.94
CA MET A 131 -18.00 -6.73 -1.72
C MET A 131 -19.33 -7.48 -1.88
N LEU A 132 -20.46 -6.80 -1.68
CA LEU A 132 -21.82 -7.35 -1.84
C LEU A 132 -22.19 -8.48 -0.86
N THR A 133 -21.39 -8.72 0.18
CA THR A 133 -21.70 -9.69 1.23
C THR A 133 -22.12 -8.99 2.53
N THR A 134 -22.87 -9.69 3.38
CA THR A 134 -23.20 -9.25 4.74
C THR A 134 -22.30 -9.88 5.79
N ASP A 135 -21.43 -10.81 5.40
CA ASP A 135 -20.55 -11.52 6.30
C ASP A 135 -19.47 -10.57 6.80
N LYS A 136 -19.41 -10.42 8.13
CA LYS A 136 -18.45 -9.54 8.79
C LYS A 136 -17.29 -10.36 9.34
N HIS A 137 -16.09 -9.88 9.10
CA HIS A 137 -14.85 -10.42 9.64
C HIS A 137 -14.19 -9.39 10.52
N THR A 138 -13.44 -9.85 11.52
CA THR A 138 -12.52 -9.00 12.25
C THR A 138 -11.21 -8.92 11.50
N PHE A 139 -10.58 -7.76 11.47
CA PHE A 139 -9.25 -7.62 10.90
C PHE A 139 -8.36 -6.79 11.82
N SER A 140 -7.05 -7.03 11.71
CA SER A 140 -6.03 -6.16 12.31
C SER A 140 -4.74 -6.21 11.52
N GLY A 141 -3.87 -5.23 11.73
CA GLY A 141 -2.57 -5.24 11.11
C GLY A 141 -1.64 -4.15 11.59
N THR A 142 -0.40 -4.28 11.14
CA THR A 142 0.70 -3.36 11.41
C THR A 142 1.43 -3.07 10.11
N VAL A 143 1.84 -1.83 9.91
CA VAL A 143 2.84 -1.46 8.90
C VAL A 143 3.90 -0.62 9.59
N GLU A 144 5.17 -0.96 9.37
CA GLU A 144 6.30 -0.18 9.85
C GLU A 144 7.25 0.15 8.70
N SER A 145 7.43 1.44 8.42
CA SER A 145 8.25 1.95 7.33
C SER A 145 8.71 3.38 7.58
N ASP A 146 9.88 3.72 7.04
CA ASP A 146 10.41 5.08 7.06
C ASP A 146 9.61 6.06 6.20
N VAL A 147 8.74 5.57 5.30
CA VAL A 147 7.80 6.41 4.54
C VAL A 147 6.98 7.32 5.45
N PHE A 148 6.60 6.83 6.63
CA PHE A 148 5.75 7.55 7.58
C PHE A 148 6.49 8.68 8.30
N LYS A 149 7.82 8.76 8.22
CA LYS A 149 8.58 9.92 8.69
C LYS A 149 8.37 11.14 7.77
N MET A 150 7.98 10.92 6.52
CA MET A 150 7.76 11.98 5.53
C MET A 150 6.42 12.70 5.70
N ILE A 151 5.62 12.37 6.72
CA ILE A 151 4.44 13.16 7.05
C ILE A 151 4.90 14.58 7.37
N TYR A 152 4.55 15.48 6.46
CA TYR A 152 4.89 16.89 6.51
C TYR A 152 4.26 17.52 7.75
N THR A 153 5.09 17.96 8.70
CA THR A 153 4.73 19.04 9.62
C THR A 153 4.63 20.34 8.81
N PRO A 154 3.50 21.06 8.84
CA PRO A 154 3.34 22.33 8.12
C PRO A 154 4.43 23.35 8.44
#